data_AF-A0A0F9VNV7-F1
#
_entry.id   AF-A0A0F9VNV7-F1
#
_cell.length_a   1.000
_cell.length_b   1.000
_cell.length_c   1.000
_cell.angle_alpha   90.00
_cell.angle_beta   90.00
_cell.angle_gamma   90.00
#
_symmetry.space_group_name_H-M   'P 1'
#
loop_
_entity.id
_entity.type
_entity.pdbx_description
1 polymer ?
#
loop_
_entity_poly.entity_id
_entity_poly.type
_entity_poly.pdbx_seq_one_letter_code
_entity_poly.pdbx_strand_id
1 'polypeptide(L)'
;MSYQDVKDKLHHGHRKVANNTYLAYENEFHGDYVIHPIIMKLHGNVVARFYPDHIELHSAGWHTVTTRSRLNLALRLAGIHGSISQYKYQWYIDTNLLNVVEFKDGMKISYTGEILSHPPIEVSK
;
A
#
# COMPACT_ATOMS: atom_id res chain seq x y z
N MET A 1 -1.94 -11.56 9.47
CA MET A 1 -1.65 -11.85 8.05
C MET A 1 -0.35 -11.13 7.68
N SER A 2 0.45 -11.70 6.78
CA SER A 2 1.87 -11.38 6.51
C SER A 2 2.18 -11.27 5.01
N TYR A 3 3.41 -10.92 4.66
CA TYR A 3 3.91 -10.94 3.28
C TYR A 3 3.63 -12.26 2.54
N GLN A 4 3.70 -13.40 3.24
CA GLN A 4 3.46 -14.72 2.65
C GLN A 4 2.03 -14.84 2.09
N ASP A 5 1.03 -14.24 2.73
CA ASP A 5 -0.36 -14.30 2.27
C ASP A 5 -0.56 -13.58 0.93
N VAL A 6 0.23 -12.53 0.68
CA VAL A 6 0.23 -11.80 -0.61
C VAL A 6 0.95 -12.63 -1.67
N LYS A 7 2.07 -13.24 -1.28
CA LYS A 7 2.88 -14.11 -2.15
C LYS A 7 2.12 -15.34 -2.60
N ASP A 8 1.36 -15.99 -1.71
CA ASP A 8 0.54 -17.16 -2.03
C ASP A 8 -0.59 -16.82 -3.01
N LYS A 9 -1.04 -15.57 -2.99
CA LYS A 9 -1.98 -15.08 -3.99
C LYS A 9 -1.30 -14.80 -5.32
N LEU A 10 0.00 -14.56 -5.40
CA LEU A 10 0.68 -14.31 -6.67
C LEU A 10 1.03 -15.64 -7.38
N HIS A 11 0.27 -16.00 -8.43
CA HIS A 11 0.58 -17.17 -9.27
C HIS A 11 1.38 -16.75 -10.51
N HIS A 12 2.42 -17.50 -10.89
CA HIS A 12 3.20 -17.30 -12.13
C HIS A 12 3.76 -15.88 -12.37
N GLY A 13 4.11 -15.17 -11.29
CA GLY A 13 4.78 -13.87 -11.34
C GLY A 13 3.89 -12.67 -11.66
N HIS A 14 2.62 -12.87 -12.03
CA HIS A 14 1.63 -11.80 -12.16
C HIS A 14 0.20 -12.31 -11.93
N ARG A 15 -0.66 -11.51 -11.29
CA ARG A 15 -2.08 -11.86 -11.08
C ARG A 15 -2.99 -10.66 -11.16
N LYS A 16 -4.08 -10.75 -11.93
CA LYS A 16 -5.17 -9.77 -11.86
C LYS A 16 -5.96 -9.96 -10.55
N VAL A 17 -6.09 -8.89 -9.77
CA VAL A 17 -6.82 -8.89 -8.48
C VAL A 17 -8.08 -8.03 -8.49
N ALA A 18 -8.19 -7.11 -9.45
CA ALA A 18 -9.40 -6.33 -9.71
C ALA A 18 -9.37 -5.71 -11.12
N ASN A 19 -10.38 -4.90 -11.47
CA ASN A 19 -10.37 -4.18 -12.76
C ASN A 19 -9.13 -3.29 -12.89
N ASN A 20 -8.41 -3.44 -14.00
CA ASN A 20 -7.13 -2.77 -14.31
C ASN A 20 -6.12 -2.82 -13.16
N THR A 21 -6.18 -3.85 -12.30
CA THR A 21 -5.36 -3.96 -11.09
C THR A 21 -4.67 -5.31 -11.02
N TYR A 22 -3.36 -5.28 -10.91
CA TYR A 22 -2.50 -6.46 -11.02
C TYR A 22 -1.46 -6.48 -9.90
N LEU A 23 -1.18 -7.67 -9.39
CA LEU A 23 0.00 -7.97 -8.59
C LEU A 23 1.11 -8.47 -9.52
N ALA A 24 2.35 -8.10 -9.25
CA ALA A 24 3.55 -8.61 -9.91
C ALA A 24 4.76 -8.54 -8.98
N TYR A 25 5.82 -9.29 -9.29
CA TYR A 25 7.13 -9.00 -8.69
C TYR A 25 7.77 -7.79 -9.39
N GLU A 26 8.49 -6.97 -8.64
CA GLU A 26 9.35 -5.91 -9.17
C GLU A 26 10.71 -6.00 -8.50
N ASN A 27 11.78 -5.64 -9.22
CA ASN A 27 13.12 -5.57 -8.66
C ASN A 27 13.37 -4.14 -8.21
N GLU A 28 13.73 -3.98 -6.95
CA GLU A 28 14.17 -2.72 -6.40
C GLU A 28 15.64 -2.84 -5.99
N PHE A 29 16.47 -1.93 -6.50
CA PHE A 29 17.91 -1.91 -6.24
C PHE A 29 18.19 -0.97 -5.08
N HIS A 30 18.73 -1.51 -3.99
CA HIS A 30 19.15 -0.77 -2.82
C HIS A 30 20.66 -0.93 -2.62
N GLY A 31 21.43 -0.06 -3.27
CA GLY A 31 22.88 -0.22 -3.38
C GLY A 31 23.22 -1.56 -4.05
N ASP A 32 23.95 -2.42 -3.33
CA ASP A 32 24.36 -3.73 -3.81
C ASP A 32 23.31 -4.84 -3.56
N TYR A 33 22.20 -4.51 -2.89
CA TYR A 33 21.13 -5.46 -2.57
C TYR A 33 19.95 -5.31 -3.53
N VAL A 34 19.41 -6.45 -4.00
CA VAL A 34 18.15 -6.48 -4.75
C VAL A 34 17.03 -6.94 -3.82
N ILE A 35 16.00 -6.11 -3.71
CA ILE A 35 14.77 -6.42 -3.00
C ILE A 35 13.73 -6.79 -4.06
N HIS A 36 12.92 -7.81 -3.76
CA HIS A 36 11.87 -8.29 -4.64
C HIS A 36 10.49 -8.06 -4.00
N PRO A 37 10.03 -6.81 -3.86
CA PRO A 37 8.68 -6.57 -3.39
C PRO A 37 7.65 -7.12 -4.37
N ILE A 38 6.48 -7.45 -3.83
CA ILE A 38 5.29 -7.62 -4.66
C ILE A 38 4.68 -6.23 -4.81
N ILE A 39 4.34 -5.85 -6.03
CA ILE A 39 3.74 -4.56 -6.33
C ILE A 39 2.30 -4.74 -6.78
N MET A 40 1.42 -3.85 -6.33
CA MET A 40 0.08 -3.71 -6.89
C MET A 40 0.03 -2.48 -7.77
N LYS A 41 -0.31 -2.67 -9.06
CA LYS A 41 -0.46 -1.60 -10.04
C LYS A 41 -1.93 -1.42 -10.43
N LEU A 42 -2.43 -0.19 -10.38
CA LEU A 42 -3.70 0.24 -10.94
C LEU A 42 -3.43 1.08 -12.19
N HIS A 43 -3.92 0.64 -13.35
CA HIS A 43 -3.66 1.31 -14.63
C HIS A 43 -2.15 1.53 -14.90
N GLY A 44 -1.31 0.58 -14.48
CA GLY A 44 0.15 0.68 -14.61
C GLY A 44 0.84 1.49 -13.50
N ASN A 45 0.10 2.26 -12.71
CA ASN A 45 0.66 3.05 -11.60
C ASN A 45 0.67 2.25 -10.31
N VAL A 46 1.77 2.36 -9.55
CA VAL A 46 1.88 1.68 -8.24
C VAL A 46 0.89 2.29 -7.25
N VAL A 47 0.13 1.42 -6.60
CA VAL A 47 -0.78 1.78 -5.49
C VAL A 47 -0.39 1.13 -4.17
N ALA A 48 0.37 0.03 -4.22
CA ALA A 48 0.98 -0.56 -3.04
C ALA A 48 2.26 -1.33 -3.39
N ARG A 49 3.21 -1.33 -2.46
CA ARG A 49 4.36 -2.25 -2.45
C ARG A 49 4.29 -3.08 -1.17
N PHE A 50 4.41 -4.39 -1.32
CA PHE A 50 4.44 -5.33 -0.22
C PHE A 50 5.88 -5.80 -0.03
N TYR A 51 6.48 -5.43 1.09
CA TYR A 51 7.79 -5.88 1.54
C TYR A 51 7.60 -6.98 2.59
N PRO A 52 8.67 -7.73 2.96
CA PRO A 52 8.56 -8.77 3.98
C PRO A 52 8.03 -8.32 5.35
N ASP A 53 8.28 -7.07 5.73
CA ASP A 53 8.00 -6.48 7.04
C ASP A 53 6.85 -5.46 7.04
N HIS A 54 6.61 -4.80 5.91
CA HIS A 54 5.62 -3.73 5.81
C HIS A 54 4.96 -3.62 4.42
N ILE A 55 3.87 -2.86 4.36
CA ILE A 55 3.27 -2.37 3.12
C ILE A 55 3.54 -0.87 2.98
N GLU A 56 3.86 -0.42 1.77
CA GLU A 56 3.95 0.98 1.40
C GLU A 56 2.78 1.33 0.48
N LEU A 57 2.06 2.42 0.75
CA LEU A 57 0.85 2.80 0.03
C LEU A 57 1.05 4.07 -0.83
N HIS A 58 0.42 4.07 -2.02
CA HIS A 58 0.49 5.20 -2.96
C HIS A 58 -0.87 5.49 -3.61
N SER A 59 -1.20 6.77 -3.75
CA SER A 59 -2.39 7.29 -4.41
C SER A 59 -2.31 7.23 -5.95
N ALA A 60 -1.16 6.81 -6.49
CA ALA A 60 -0.84 6.92 -7.92
C ALA A 60 -0.95 8.36 -8.47
N GLY A 61 -0.89 9.39 -7.60
CA GLY A 61 -1.04 10.80 -7.96
C GLY A 61 -2.50 11.25 -8.14
N TRP A 62 -3.48 10.38 -7.88
CA TRP A 62 -4.91 10.68 -8.12
C TRP A 62 -5.79 10.30 -6.92
N HIS A 63 -6.45 11.28 -6.32
CA HIS A 63 -7.42 11.07 -5.24
C HIS A 63 -8.80 10.68 -5.77
N THR A 64 -8.89 9.50 -6.41
CA THR A 64 -10.15 8.97 -6.97
C THR A 64 -10.75 7.85 -6.12
N VAL A 65 -12.06 7.62 -6.29
CA VAL A 65 -12.77 6.49 -5.65
C VAL A 65 -12.14 5.14 -6.02
N THR A 66 -11.68 4.99 -7.26
CA THR A 66 -11.02 3.77 -7.75
C THR A 66 -9.71 3.53 -7.02
N THR A 67 -8.85 4.55 -6.93
CA THR A 67 -7.58 4.47 -6.18
C THR A 67 -7.84 4.11 -4.72
N ARG A 68 -8.78 4.79 -4.05
CA ARG A 68 -9.15 4.49 -2.65
C ARG A 68 -9.59 3.04 -2.47
N SER A 69 -10.44 2.54 -3.38
CA SER A 69 -10.87 1.14 -3.38
C SER A 69 -9.69 0.17 -3.53
N ARG A 70 -8.65 0.53 -4.31
CA ARG A 70 -7.44 -0.30 -4.45
C ARG A 70 -6.53 -0.23 -3.24
N LEU A 71 -6.38 0.91 -2.60
CA LEU A 71 -5.67 1.00 -1.33
C LEU A 71 -6.32 0.10 -0.27
N ASN A 72 -7.65 0.13 -0.15
CA ASN A 72 -8.40 -0.77 0.73
C ASN A 72 -8.23 -2.24 0.37
N LEU A 73 -8.20 -2.57 -0.93
CA LEU A 73 -7.88 -3.92 -1.38
C LEU A 73 -6.46 -4.33 -0.97
N ALA A 74 -5.48 -3.41 -1.05
CA ALA A 74 -4.10 -3.68 -0.63
C ALA A 74 -4.03 -4.06 0.85
N LEU A 75 -4.67 -3.26 1.71
CA LEU A 75 -4.77 -3.53 3.15
C LEU A 75 -5.39 -4.90 3.42
N ARG A 76 -6.50 -5.22 2.74
CA ARG A 76 -7.14 -6.54 2.85
C ARG A 76 -6.26 -7.68 2.34
N LEU A 77 -5.48 -7.47 1.28
CA LEU A 77 -4.57 -8.49 0.75
C LEU A 77 -3.43 -8.79 1.72
N ALA A 78 -2.87 -7.74 2.35
CA ALA A 78 -1.91 -7.82 3.46
C ALA A 78 -2.57 -8.31 4.77
N GLY A 79 -3.90 -8.36 4.80
CA GLY A 79 -4.70 -8.70 5.96
C GLY A 79 -4.53 -7.77 7.15
N ILE A 80 -4.22 -6.51 6.84
CA ILE A 80 -4.31 -5.40 7.75
C ILE A 80 -5.78 -5.01 7.82
N HIS A 81 -6.34 -5.08 9.02
CA HIS A 81 -7.66 -4.56 9.31
C HIS A 81 -7.52 -3.03 9.46
N GLY A 82 -7.79 -2.34 8.37
CA GLY A 82 -7.71 -0.90 8.27
C GLY A 82 -8.45 -0.42 7.03
N SER A 83 -8.67 0.88 6.92
CA SER A 83 -9.35 1.46 5.78
C SER A 83 -8.87 2.87 5.46
N ILE A 84 -8.84 3.19 4.17
CA ILE A 84 -8.75 4.53 3.64
C ILE A 84 -10.17 5.09 3.49
N SER A 85 -10.42 6.19 4.18
CA SER A 85 -11.65 6.97 4.09
C SER A 85 -11.37 8.36 3.49
N GLN A 86 -12.43 9.04 3.05
CA GLN A 86 -12.33 10.40 2.53
C GLN A 86 -13.31 11.29 3.27
N TYR A 87 -12.85 12.44 3.74
CA TYR A 87 -13.68 13.48 4.33
C TYR A 87 -13.18 14.85 3.88
N LYS A 88 -14.09 15.71 3.40
CA LYS A 88 -13.77 17.06 2.89
C LYS A 88 -12.57 17.08 1.92
N TYR A 89 -12.59 16.20 0.92
CA TYR A 89 -11.52 16.02 -0.07
C TYR A 89 -10.17 15.52 0.46
N GLN A 90 -10.01 15.38 1.77
CA GLN A 90 -8.83 14.81 2.41
C GLN A 90 -9.01 13.31 2.64
N TRP A 91 -7.93 12.54 2.46
CA TRP A 91 -7.92 11.12 2.75
C TRP A 91 -7.31 10.84 4.11
N TYR A 92 -7.88 9.85 4.77
CA TYR A 92 -7.45 9.40 6.08
C TYR A 92 -7.28 7.90 6.07
N ILE A 93 -6.28 7.41 6.78
CA ILE A 93 -6.09 6.01 7.04
C ILE A 93 -6.43 5.72 8.50
N ASP A 94 -7.27 4.71 8.68
CA ASP A 94 -7.58 4.10 9.96
C ASP A 94 -7.00 2.69 9.98
N THR A 95 -6.34 2.33 11.06
CA THR A 95 -5.77 0.99 11.28
C THR A 95 -6.26 0.48 12.63
N ASN A 96 -6.23 -0.83 12.83
CA ASN A 96 -6.61 -1.48 14.10
C ASN A 96 -5.96 -0.91 15.37
N LEU A 97 -4.92 -0.07 15.27
CA LEU A 97 -4.13 0.46 16.36
C LEU A 97 -4.43 1.93 16.72
N LEU A 98 -5.71 2.34 16.58
CA LEU A 98 -6.33 3.50 17.26
C LEU A 98 -5.95 4.91 16.80
N ASN A 99 -5.39 5.11 15.61
CA ASN A 99 -5.19 6.47 15.09
C ASN A 99 -5.68 6.61 13.64
N VAL A 100 -6.72 7.43 13.47
CA VAL A 100 -7.09 7.99 12.17
C VAL A 100 -6.11 9.12 11.88
N VAL A 101 -5.23 8.92 10.91
CA VAL A 101 -4.27 9.94 10.48
C VAL A 101 -4.50 10.31 9.03
N GLU A 102 -4.03 11.49 8.64
CA GLU A 102 -4.04 11.88 7.24
C GLU A 102 -3.23 10.89 6.41
N PHE A 103 -3.83 10.40 5.33
CA PHE A 103 -3.13 9.56 4.36
C PHE A 103 -2.16 10.42 3.55
N LYS A 104 -0.92 9.96 3.42
CA LYS A 104 0.09 10.55 2.55
C LYS A 104 0.77 9.46 1.72
N ASP A 105 1.21 9.82 0.52
CA ASP A 105 1.93 8.90 -0.34
C ASP A 105 3.24 8.45 0.28
N GLY A 106 3.55 7.16 0.14
CA GLY A 106 4.72 6.55 0.76
C GLY A 106 4.53 6.18 2.23
N MET A 107 3.31 6.25 2.77
CA MET A 107 3.03 5.75 4.12
C MET A 107 3.34 4.25 4.23
N LYS A 108 4.08 3.90 5.28
CA LYS A 108 4.50 2.54 5.59
C LYS A 108 3.75 2.01 6.79
N ILE A 109 3.20 0.81 6.66
CA ILE A 109 2.39 0.16 7.69
C ILE A 109 2.91 -1.25 7.88
N SER A 110 3.20 -1.63 9.12
CA SER A 110 3.54 -3.02 9.44
C SER A 110 2.34 -3.93 9.23
N TYR A 111 2.59 -5.23 9.13
CA TYR A 111 1.53 -6.23 9.06
C TYR A 111 0.68 -6.34 10.35
N THR A 112 1.14 -5.79 11.47
CA THR A 112 0.35 -5.65 12.70
C THR A 112 -0.58 -4.44 12.67
N GLY A 113 -0.42 -3.55 11.69
CA GLY A 113 -1.20 -2.32 11.53
C GLY A 113 -0.52 -1.08 12.12
N GLU A 114 0.75 -1.17 12.56
CA GLU A 114 1.48 -0.03 13.09
C GLU A 114 1.95 0.86 11.95
N ILE A 115 1.77 2.18 12.08
CA ILE A 115 2.29 3.15 11.13
C ILE A 115 3.78 3.35 11.42
N LEU A 116 4.64 2.87 10.52
CA LEU A 116 6.10 2.85 10.70
C LEU A 116 6.76 4.18 10.30
N SER A 117 6.17 4.90 9.36
CA SER A 117 6.60 6.25 8.99
C SER A 117 5.43 7.06 8.44
N HIS A 118 5.21 8.24 9.02
CA HIS A 118 4.51 9.33 8.36
C HIS A 118 5.57 10.14 7.62
N PRO A 119 5.44 10.45 6.31
CA PRO A 119 6.39 11.34 5.65
C PRO A 119 6.49 12.64 6.46
N PRO A 120 7.70 13.21 6.61
CA PRO A 120 7.91 14.36 7.49
C PRO A 120 6.89 15.44 7.16
N ILE A 121 6.24 15.98 8.20
CA ILE A 121 5.50 17.23 8.07
C ILE A 121 6.57 18.24 7.64
N GLU A 122 6.56 18.66 6.37
CA GLU A 122 7.25 19.88 5.99
C GLU A 122 6.60 20.99 6.82
N VAL A 123 7.23 21.32 7.94
CA VAL A 123 6.88 22.52 8.69
C VAL A 123 7.28 23.66 7.76
N SER A 124 6.29 24.24 7.08
CA SER A 124 6.46 25.48 6.34
C SER A 124 7.13 26.50 7.27
N LYS A 125 8.35 26.91 6.93
CA LYS A 125 9.01 28.06 7.53
C LYS A 125 8.28 29.35 7.15
#